data_AF-A0A0C2WV06-F1
#
_entry.id   AF-A0A0C2WV06-F1
#
_cell.length_a   1.000
_cell.length_b   1.000
_cell.length_c   1.000
_cell.angle_alpha   90.00
_cell.angle_beta   90.00
_cell.angle_gamma   90.00
#
_symmetry.space_group_name_H-M   'P 1'
#
loop_
_entity.id
_entity.type
_entity.pdbx_description
1 polymer ?
#
loop_
_entity_poly.entity_id
_entity_poly.type
_entity_poly.pdbx_seq_one_letter_code
_entity_poly.pdbx_strand_id
1 'polypeptide(L)'
;MSSSRQAKRRDKSNSDDHRSHSHPLRRHPNALPASEVPDIDKNKTSAEKQNLPGTDLLTEFERLRKEMEALKKAAHDQRKAMKKQAKKYEELRNEVAANAVALTDKNLELAAKDEELRKIKDNVGKLENCISSVESALLCQICIETLHRPYALSPCGHVFCLLCLQEWFRKSPVGDNDDMEDLDNPRYVVLRPKSCPCCRTRITHRPIPLFILRGVTNTLAASKAQLLGTSCRPESPIFDHDSDPWKGIFPSNDDDDDEESASGRRSSSHSVGADSLAESDDRLSGRFTQYSDGFMGYGFESDSESEGAGAPFTRDDGSDDGDIYVNPRWQPPLSFASYRSDAGGSDQESNNPTISLIRRGCPLQMVLSFHMTYNREEGIIAHVPSLVPSLFLDYGNIDIEMMHRIFLGWNIQVDEVDDRDGCAYMQQMLTELDEYPDRWAVRPRNGVPDGFEVYDAMRLVRRSDIDQYSSDGVSYFDGAELD
;
A
#
# COMPACT_ATOMS: atom_id res chain seq x y z
N MET A 1 -47.17 -9.18 -7.43
CA MET A 1 -47.17 -9.51 -5.98
C MET A 1 -45.71 -9.60 -5.53
N SER A 2 -45.22 -8.59 -4.81
CA SER A 2 -44.11 -8.62 -3.85
C SER A 2 -43.73 -7.18 -3.51
N SER A 3 -43.86 -6.84 -2.22
CA SER A 3 -43.83 -5.49 -1.66
C SER A 3 -42.44 -4.85 -1.68
N SER A 4 -42.36 -3.65 -2.25
CA SER A 4 -41.29 -2.68 -1.97
C SER A 4 -41.40 -2.15 -0.54
N ARG A 5 -40.40 -2.44 0.30
CA ARG A 5 -40.21 -1.79 1.61
C ARG A 5 -39.34 -0.54 1.42
N GLN A 6 -39.97 0.63 1.32
CA GLN A 6 -39.30 1.92 1.47
C GLN A 6 -39.08 2.20 2.96
N ALA A 7 -37.81 2.28 3.37
CA ALA A 7 -37.42 2.74 4.71
C ALA A 7 -37.50 4.28 4.76
N LYS A 8 -38.60 4.80 5.29
CA LYS A 8 -38.75 6.19 5.72
C LYS A 8 -37.88 6.42 6.96
N ARG A 9 -36.74 7.11 6.80
CA ARG A 9 -36.01 7.70 7.94
C ARG A 9 -36.89 8.80 8.54
N ARG A 10 -37.36 8.56 9.76
CA ARG A 10 -38.07 9.51 10.62
C ARG A 10 -37.00 10.34 11.33
N ASP A 11 -36.86 11.59 10.94
CA ASP A 11 -36.19 12.59 11.78
C ASP A 11 -37.02 12.77 13.05
N LYS A 12 -36.46 12.29 14.15
CA LYS A 12 -37.03 12.43 15.49
C LYS A 12 -36.36 13.66 16.10
N SER A 13 -36.90 14.84 15.76
CA SER A 13 -36.69 16.06 16.52
C SER A 13 -37.27 15.83 17.91
N ASN A 14 -36.44 15.45 18.87
CA ASN A 14 -36.84 15.40 20.26
C ASN A 14 -36.62 16.78 20.86
N SER A 15 -37.74 17.31 21.33
CA SER A 15 -37.90 18.49 22.14
C SER A 15 -37.26 18.33 23.51
N ASP A 16 -37.20 19.46 24.22
CA ASP A 16 -37.04 19.59 25.65
C ASP A 16 -35.60 19.52 26.16
N ASP A 17 -34.95 20.70 26.14
CA ASP A 17 -34.35 21.14 27.38
C ASP A 17 -34.56 22.64 27.62
N HIS A 18 -35.05 22.93 28.82
CA HIS A 18 -35.48 24.24 29.29
C HIS A 18 -34.31 25.23 29.32
N ARG A 19 -34.24 26.08 28.29
CA ARG A 19 -33.38 27.25 28.24
C ARG A 19 -33.90 28.31 29.21
N SER A 20 -33.49 28.19 30.46
CA SER A 20 -33.65 29.22 31.47
C SER A 20 -32.74 30.40 31.12
N HIS A 21 -33.35 31.43 30.53
CA HIS A 21 -32.79 32.77 30.45
C HIS A 21 -32.35 33.23 31.85
N SER A 22 -31.04 33.40 32.05
CA SER A 22 -30.54 34.26 33.12
C SER A 22 -29.80 35.44 32.49
N HIS A 23 -30.45 36.60 32.63
CA HIS A 23 -29.96 37.92 32.28
C HIS A 23 -28.62 38.24 32.95
N PRO A 24 -27.71 38.97 32.29
CA PRO A 24 -26.57 39.59 32.95
C PRO A 24 -27.05 40.84 33.70
N LEU A 25 -27.40 40.69 34.98
CA LEU A 25 -27.63 41.85 35.83
C LEU A 25 -26.28 42.45 36.26
N ARG A 26 -25.97 43.56 35.60
CA ARG A 26 -25.35 44.78 36.13
C ARG A 26 -24.84 44.67 37.58
N ARG A 27 -23.52 44.89 37.72
CA ARG A 27 -22.93 45.55 38.88
C ARG A 27 -23.73 46.83 39.19
N HIS A 28 -24.36 46.87 40.36
CA HIS A 28 -24.66 48.10 41.07
C HIS A 28 -24.12 47.95 42.51
N PRO A 29 -23.41 48.96 43.04
CA PRO A 29 -23.00 48.96 44.43
C PRO A 29 -24.21 49.34 45.28
N ASN A 30 -24.76 48.39 46.05
CA ASN A 30 -25.72 48.74 47.07
C ASN A 30 -24.97 49.31 48.27
N ALA A 31 -24.98 50.64 48.33
CA ALA A 31 -24.81 51.40 49.55
C ALA A 31 -25.79 50.86 50.60
N LEU A 32 -25.24 50.59 51.79
CA LEU A 32 -26.02 50.38 53.00
C LEU A 32 -26.87 51.63 53.25
N PRO A 33 -28.18 51.53 53.53
CA PRO A 33 -28.90 52.63 54.16
C PRO A 33 -28.34 52.76 55.58
N ALA A 34 -27.83 53.95 55.89
CA ALA A 34 -27.62 54.37 57.26
C ALA A 34 -28.98 54.29 57.97
N SER A 35 -29.15 53.27 58.82
CA SER A 35 -30.25 53.25 59.78
C SER A 35 -29.95 54.32 60.81
N GLU A 36 -30.68 55.41 60.68
CA GLU A 36 -30.79 56.47 61.67
C GLU A 36 -31.03 55.85 63.05
N VAL A 37 -30.17 56.24 63.98
CA VAL A 37 -30.34 56.01 65.41
C VAL A 37 -31.53 56.88 65.84
N PRO A 38 -32.61 56.32 66.42
CA PRO A 38 -33.62 57.15 67.03
C PRO A 38 -33.05 57.72 68.33
N ASP A 39 -32.90 59.05 68.38
CA ASP A 39 -32.78 59.81 69.62
C ASP A 39 -34.05 59.56 70.44
N ILE A 40 -33.99 58.61 71.37
CA ILE A 40 -35.02 58.41 72.38
C ILE A 40 -34.61 59.18 73.63
N ASP A 41 -35.09 60.41 73.63
CA ASP A 41 -35.69 61.15 74.74
C ASP A 41 -35.27 60.79 76.18
N LYS A 42 -34.48 61.69 76.75
CA LYS A 42 -34.28 61.85 78.18
C LYS A 42 -35.57 62.41 78.79
N ASN A 43 -36.46 61.56 79.29
CA ASN A 43 -37.53 62.00 80.18
C ASN A 43 -37.68 61.11 81.42
N LYS A 44 -37.04 61.58 82.49
CA LYS A 44 -37.64 61.93 83.78
C LYS A 44 -38.89 61.13 84.20
N THR A 45 -38.78 60.45 85.35
CA THR A 45 -39.79 59.99 86.35
C THR A 45 -39.44 58.56 86.77
N SER A 46 -39.52 58.08 88.00
CA SER A 46 -39.85 58.66 89.31
C SER A 46 -39.20 57.74 90.35
N ALA A 47 -38.84 58.32 91.50
CA ALA A 47 -38.42 57.57 92.67
C ALA A 47 -39.55 56.65 93.14
N GLU A 48 -39.32 55.35 93.16
CA GLU A 48 -40.11 54.43 93.98
C GLU A 48 -39.18 53.46 94.71
N LYS A 49 -38.90 53.83 95.97
CA LYS A 49 -38.31 52.98 97.00
C LYS A 49 -39.31 51.86 97.29
N GLN A 50 -39.06 50.65 96.83
CA GLN A 50 -39.71 49.46 97.35
C GLN A 50 -38.67 48.41 97.74
N ASN A 51 -38.96 47.77 98.88
CA ASN A 51 -38.03 47.07 99.74
C ASN A 51 -37.36 45.87 99.08
N LEU A 52 -36.03 45.81 99.24
CA LEU A 52 -35.18 44.67 98.97
C LEU A 52 -35.58 43.45 99.84
N PRO A 53 -35.81 42.26 99.25
CA PRO A 53 -35.25 41.02 99.76
C PRO A 53 -33.85 40.88 99.15
N GLY A 54 -32.84 41.46 99.81
CA GLY A 54 -31.46 41.62 99.30
C GLY A 54 -30.66 40.32 99.14
N THR A 55 -31.32 39.17 99.19
CA THR A 55 -30.74 37.84 99.03
C THR A 55 -31.13 37.15 97.72
N ASP A 56 -32.16 37.62 97.00
CA ASP A 56 -32.66 36.96 95.76
C ASP A 56 -32.08 37.56 94.45
N LEU A 57 -31.55 38.79 94.50
CA LEU A 57 -30.90 39.41 93.33
C LEU A 57 -29.51 38.81 93.03
N LEU A 58 -28.83 38.30 94.07
CA LEU A 58 -27.53 37.67 93.92
C LEU A 58 -27.63 36.28 93.27
N THR A 59 -28.68 35.52 93.61
CA THR A 59 -28.99 34.21 93.01
C THR A 59 -29.39 34.34 91.54
N GLU A 60 -30.22 35.33 91.20
CA GLU A 60 -30.55 35.63 89.80
C GLU A 60 -29.32 36.07 88.99
N PHE A 61 -28.44 36.91 89.56
CA PHE A 61 -27.22 37.35 88.90
C PHE A 61 -26.26 36.18 88.64
N GLU A 62 -26.13 35.24 89.57
CA GLU A 62 -25.34 34.01 89.36
C GLU A 62 -25.95 33.10 88.29
N ARG A 63 -27.28 32.98 88.21
CA ARG A 63 -27.96 32.25 87.14
C ARG A 63 -27.67 32.88 85.77
N LEU A 64 -27.86 34.19 85.64
CA LEU A 64 -27.60 34.92 84.39
C LEU A 64 -26.12 34.83 83.97
N ARG A 65 -25.19 34.84 84.93
CA ARG A 65 -23.77 34.63 84.66
C ARG A 65 -23.49 33.22 84.13
N LYS A 66 -24.08 32.19 84.73
CA LYS A 66 -23.98 30.79 84.25
C LYS A 66 -24.57 30.64 82.85
N GLU A 67 -25.73 31.25 82.58
CA GLU A 67 -26.34 31.24 81.24
C GLU A 67 -25.48 31.95 80.20
N MET A 68 -24.89 33.11 80.53
CA MET A 68 -23.95 33.82 79.66
C MET A 68 -22.70 32.99 79.36
N GLU A 69 -22.18 32.26 80.35
CA GLU A 69 -21.03 31.37 80.16
C GLU A 69 -21.39 30.14 79.31
N ALA A 70 -22.58 29.57 79.51
CA ALA A 70 -23.12 28.51 78.66
C ALA A 70 -23.33 28.97 77.20
N LEU A 71 -23.87 30.16 76.99
CA LEU A 71 -24.05 30.76 75.66
C LEU A 71 -22.71 31.05 74.99
N LYS A 72 -21.71 31.56 75.73
CA LYS A 72 -20.35 31.76 75.21
C LYS A 72 -19.72 30.43 74.77
N LYS A 73 -19.89 29.37 75.56
CA LYS A 73 -19.43 28.03 75.20
C LYS A 73 -20.14 27.50 73.96
N ALA A 74 -21.48 27.61 73.90
CA ALA A 74 -22.27 27.21 72.75
C ALA A 74 -21.86 27.97 71.48
N ALA A 75 -21.66 29.28 71.57
CA ALA A 75 -21.17 30.11 70.46
C ALA A 75 -19.76 29.70 70.02
N HIS A 76 -18.89 29.34 70.96
CA HIS A 76 -17.55 28.84 70.63
C HIS A 76 -17.60 27.50 69.89
N ASP A 77 -18.43 26.57 70.35
CA ASP A 77 -18.60 25.26 69.74
C ASP A 77 -19.27 25.36 68.36
N GLN A 78 -20.27 26.23 68.19
CA GLN A 78 -20.85 26.57 66.90
C GLN A 78 -19.81 27.16 65.95
N ARG A 79 -18.94 28.08 66.41
CA ARG A 79 -17.86 28.62 65.58
C ARG A 79 -16.86 27.53 65.15
N LYS A 80 -16.56 26.55 66.01
CA LYS A 80 -15.73 25.39 65.64
C LYS A 80 -16.45 24.50 64.61
N ALA A 81 -17.74 24.25 64.79
CA ALA A 81 -18.54 23.47 63.85
C ALA A 81 -18.61 24.14 62.47
N MET A 82 -18.86 25.45 62.43
CA MET A 82 -18.87 26.24 61.19
C MET A 82 -17.51 26.21 60.49
N LYS A 83 -16.40 26.30 61.22
CA LYS A 83 -15.05 26.14 60.64
C LYS A 83 -14.83 24.75 60.02
N LYS A 84 -15.31 23.68 60.67
CA LYS A 84 -15.23 22.31 60.12
C LYS A 84 -16.10 22.14 58.87
N GLN A 85 -17.32 22.67 58.89
CA GLN A 85 -18.22 22.63 57.74
C GLN A 85 -17.68 23.45 56.57
N ALA A 86 -17.12 24.64 56.81
CA ALA A 86 -16.48 25.45 55.77
C ALA A 86 -15.29 24.74 55.14
N LYS A 87 -14.44 24.06 55.95
CA LYS A 87 -13.34 23.25 55.42
C LYS A 87 -13.84 22.11 54.53
N LYS A 88 -14.88 21.38 54.99
CA LYS A 88 -15.48 20.30 54.21
C LYS A 88 -16.13 20.79 52.91
N TYR A 89 -16.75 21.97 52.92
CA TYR A 89 -17.34 22.57 51.72
C TYR A 89 -16.27 22.94 50.70
N GLU A 90 -15.14 23.48 51.15
CA GLU A 90 -14.01 23.80 50.27
C GLU A 90 -13.36 22.54 49.68
N GLU A 91 -13.22 21.47 50.47
CA GLU A 91 -12.76 20.16 49.98
C GLU A 91 -13.68 19.60 48.87
N LEU A 92 -15.00 19.56 49.10
CA LEU A 92 -15.98 19.12 48.10
C LEU A 92 -16.00 20.01 46.85
N ARG A 93 -15.84 21.32 47.01
CA ARG A 93 -15.76 22.25 45.88
C ARG A 93 -14.55 21.95 45.00
N ASN A 94 -13.41 21.65 45.60
CA ASN A 94 -12.19 21.28 44.89
C ASN A 94 -12.32 19.93 44.19
N GLU A 95 -12.96 18.94 44.81
CA GLU A 95 -13.27 17.65 44.19
C GLU A 95 -14.17 17.79 42.95
N VAL A 96 -15.24 18.60 43.06
CA VAL A 96 -16.15 18.87 41.93
C VAL A 96 -15.42 19.58 40.80
N ALA A 97 -14.56 20.55 41.12
CA ALA A 97 -13.75 21.24 40.11
C ALA A 97 -12.76 20.30 39.40
N ALA A 98 -12.08 19.43 40.15
CA ALA A 98 -11.17 18.43 39.58
C ALA A 98 -11.90 17.43 38.67
N ASN A 99 -13.07 16.96 39.09
CA ASN A 99 -13.89 16.06 38.28
C ASN A 99 -14.43 16.73 37.01
N ALA A 100 -14.77 18.03 37.07
CA ALA A 100 -15.21 18.78 35.90
C ALA A 100 -14.10 18.87 34.83
N VAL A 101 -12.85 19.13 35.24
CA VAL A 101 -11.70 19.16 34.33
C VAL A 101 -11.43 17.77 33.74
N ALA A 102 -11.44 16.72 34.57
CA ALA A 102 -11.25 15.35 34.08
C ALA A 102 -12.33 14.92 33.08
N LEU A 103 -13.58 15.40 33.24
CA LEU A 103 -14.66 15.13 32.31
C LEU A 103 -14.49 15.89 30.99
N THR A 104 -14.03 17.15 31.03
CA THR A 104 -13.73 17.90 29.81
C THR A 104 -12.61 17.27 29.01
N ASP A 105 -11.56 16.79 29.67
CA ASP A 105 -10.42 16.13 29.00
C ASP A 105 -10.87 14.83 28.31
N LYS A 106 -11.69 14.02 28.99
CA LYS A 106 -12.28 12.80 28.39
C LYS A 106 -13.18 13.12 27.20
N ASN A 107 -13.96 14.19 27.26
CA ASN A 107 -14.81 14.60 26.14
C ASN A 107 -13.98 15.06 24.93
N LEU A 108 -12.85 15.74 25.15
CA LEU A 108 -11.91 16.09 24.08
C LEU A 108 -11.26 14.83 23.47
N GLU A 109 -10.88 13.86 24.30
CA GLU A 109 -10.33 12.58 23.81
C GLU A 109 -11.36 11.79 22.98
N LEU A 110 -12.61 11.71 23.44
CA LEU A 110 -13.69 11.06 22.70
C LEU A 110 -13.95 11.76 21.36
N ALA A 111 -13.96 13.09 21.34
CA ALA A 111 -14.12 13.85 20.10
C ALA A 111 -12.98 13.58 19.09
N ALA A 112 -11.75 13.42 19.57
CA ALA A 112 -10.60 13.07 18.73
C ALA A 112 -10.73 11.66 18.14
N LYS A 113 -11.15 10.67 18.96
CA LYS A 113 -11.40 9.30 18.50
C LYS A 113 -12.55 9.21 17.50
N ASP A 114 -13.62 9.99 17.70
CA ASP A 114 -14.75 10.04 16.76
C ASP A 114 -14.33 10.59 15.38
N GLU A 115 -13.42 11.57 15.35
CA GLU A 115 -12.84 12.09 14.12
C GLU A 115 -12.00 11.04 13.39
N GLU A 116 -11.18 10.28 14.11
CA GLU A 116 -10.39 9.19 13.54
C GLU A 116 -11.29 8.08 12.97
N LEU A 117 -12.32 7.68 13.71
CA LEU A 117 -13.31 6.70 13.25
C LEU A 117 -14.04 7.18 11.99
N ARG A 118 -14.30 8.49 11.86
CA ARG A 118 -14.89 9.08 10.67
C ARG A 118 -13.95 8.92 9.46
N LYS A 119 -12.66 9.23 9.61
CA LYS A 119 -11.66 9.07 8.54
C LYS A 119 -11.53 7.62 8.08
N ILE A 120 -11.50 6.68 9.02
CA ILE A 120 -11.44 5.24 8.69
C ILE A 120 -12.69 4.81 7.92
N LYS A 121 -13.89 5.23 8.36
CA LYS A 121 -15.14 4.92 7.64
C LYS A 121 -15.16 5.48 6.22
N ASP A 122 -14.70 6.71 6.03
CA ASP A 122 -14.62 7.33 4.70
C ASP A 122 -13.66 6.56 3.78
N ASN A 123 -12.52 6.09 4.32
CA ASN A 123 -11.57 5.27 3.56
C ASN A 123 -12.12 3.88 3.22
N VAL A 124 -12.81 3.22 4.16
CA VAL A 124 -13.50 1.95 3.90
C VAL A 124 -14.53 2.13 2.78
N GLY A 125 -15.34 3.19 2.80
CA GLY A 125 -16.29 3.46 1.73
C GLY A 125 -15.64 3.69 0.36
N LYS A 126 -14.47 4.34 0.30
CA LYS A 126 -13.70 4.49 -0.95
C LYS A 126 -13.19 3.15 -1.47
N LEU A 127 -12.67 2.30 -0.58
CA LEU A 127 -12.18 0.96 -0.93
C LEU A 127 -13.33 0.06 -1.41
N GLU A 128 -14.50 0.10 -0.76
CA GLU A 128 -15.70 -0.63 -1.20
C GLU A 128 -16.15 -0.25 -2.61
N ASN A 129 -16.11 1.05 -2.94
CA ASN A 129 -16.43 1.53 -4.29
C ASN A 129 -15.40 1.06 -5.33
N CYS A 130 -14.12 1.08 -4.98
CA CYS A 130 -13.04 0.59 -5.85
C CYS A 130 -13.20 -0.91 -6.12
N ILE A 131 -13.40 -1.71 -5.06
CA ILE A 131 -13.63 -3.15 -5.16
C ILE A 131 -14.85 -3.43 -6.03
N SER A 132 -15.97 -2.73 -5.82
CA SER A 132 -17.20 -2.90 -6.62
C SER A 132 -16.97 -2.62 -8.11
N SER A 133 -16.16 -1.61 -8.44
CA SER A 133 -15.77 -1.31 -9.82
C SER A 133 -14.96 -2.45 -10.44
N VAL A 134 -13.96 -2.97 -9.71
CA VAL A 134 -13.15 -4.12 -10.15
C VAL A 134 -14.00 -5.38 -10.30
N GLU A 135 -14.91 -5.67 -9.35
CA GLU A 135 -15.82 -6.81 -9.45
C GLU A 135 -16.65 -6.75 -10.74
N SER A 136 -17.18 -5.57 -11.08
CA SER A 136 -17.98 -5.36 -12.29
C SER A 136 -17.19 -5.58 -13.58
N ALA A 137 -15.91 -5.19 -13.61
CA ALA A 137 -15.02 -5.40 -14.74
C ALA A 137 -14.62 -6.86 -14.93
N LEU A 138 -14.71 -7.67 -13.87
CA LEU A 138 -14.40 -9.10 -13.88
C LEU A 138 -15.62 -10.00 -14.16
N LEU A 139 -16.74 -9.44 -14.62
CA LEU A 139 -17.92 -10.20 -15.02
C LEU A 139 -17.84 -10.65 -16.48
N CYS A 140 -18.14 -11.93 -16.71
CA CYS A 140 -18.30 -12.49 -18.04
C CYS A 140 -19.58 -11.96 -18.69
N GLN A 141 -19.50 -11.39 -19.90
CA GLN A 141 -20.67 -10.82 -20.57
C GLN A 141 -21.67 -11.86 -21.12
N ILE A 142 -21.37 -13.17 -21.00
CA ILE A 142 -22.29 -14.26 -21.37
C ILE A 142 -23.10 -14.72 -20.14
N CYS A 143 -22.43 -15.15 -19.07
CA CYS A 143 -23.11 -15.66 -17.87
C CYS A 143 -23.41 -14.58 -16.82
N ILE A 144 -22.83 -13.39 -16.94
CA ILE A 144 -22.96 -12.27 -15.97
C ILE A 144 -22.42 -12.63 -14.57
N GLU A 145 -21.58 -13.66 -14.50
CA GLU A 145 -20.88 -14.08 -13.28
C GLU A 145 -19.40 -13.71 -13.36
N THR A 146 -18.70 -13.78 -12.22
CA THR A 146 -17.25 -13.57 -12.16
C THR A 146 -16.53 -14.56 -13.09
N LEU A 147 -15.58 -14.06 -13.86
CA LEU A 147 -14.84 -14.84 -14.86
C LEU A 147 -14.18 -16.10 -14.27
N HIS A 148 -14.65 -17.26 -14.73
CA HIS A 148 -14.08 -18.56 -14.39
C HIS A 148 -13.25 -19.09 -15.57
N ARG A 149 -11.93 -19.26 -15.35
CA ARG A 149 -10.93 -19.57 -16.39
C ARG A 149 -11.06 -18.60 -17.58
N PRO A 150 -10.67 -17.33 -17.41
CA PRO A 150 -10.84 -16.31 -18.44
C PRO A 150 -9.97 -16.56 -19.68
N TYR A 151 -10.56 -16.40 -20.87
CA TYR A 151 -9.87 -16.42 -22.16
C TYR A 151 -10.17 -15.14 -22.95
N ALA A 152 -9.14 -14.56 -23.56
CA ALA A 152 -9.25 -13.42 -24.45
C ALA A 152 -9.47 -13.84 -25.91
N LEU A 153 -10.30 -13.09 -26.63
CA LEU A 153 -10.56 -13.27 -28.05
C LEU A 153 -9.67 -12.35 -28.90
N SER A 154 -8.88 -12.89 -29.81
CA SER A 154 -8.10 -12.11 -30.80
C SER A 154 -8.91 -11.88 -32.08
N PRO A 155 -8.93 -10.67 -32.66
CA PRO A 155 -8.13 -9.48 -32.31
C PRO A 155 -8.80 -8.50 -31.33
N CYS A 156 -10.06 -8.73 -30.92
CA CYS A 156 -10.85 -7.73 -30.22
C CYS A 156 -10.57 -7.56 -28.70
N GLY A 157 -9.83 -8.47 -28.08
CA GLY A 157 -9.44 -8.42 -26.66
C GLY A 157 -10.52 -8.76 -25.63
N HIS A 158 -11.77 -9.01 -26.03
CA HIS A 158 -12.86 -9.31 -25.08
C HIS A 158 -12.62 -10.63 -24.34
N VAL A 159 -12.95 -10.64 -23.05
CA VAL A 159 -12.65 -11.74 -22.12
C VAL A 159 -13.93 -12.43 -21.64
N PHE A 160 -13.93 -13.76 -21.65
CA PHE A 160 -15.08 -14.58 -21.24
C PHE A 160 -14.62 -15.85 -20.51
N CYS A 161 -15.54 -16.52 -19.84
CA CYS A 161 -15.29 -17.86 -19.27
C CYS A 161 -15.05 -18.89 -20.38
N LEU A 162 -14.19 -19.86 -20.12
CA LEU A 162 -13.91 -20.96 -21.04
C LEU A 162 -15.19 -21.66 -21.53
N LEU A 163 -16.04 -22.10 -20.59
CA LEU A 163 -17.24 -22.86 -20.91
C LEU A 163 -18.25 -22.03 -21.71
N CYS A 164 -18.38 -20.73 -21.40
CA CYS A 164 -19.26 -19.84 -22.13
C CYS A 164 -18.83 -19.68 -23.58
N LEU A 165 -17.54 -19.53 -23.85
CA LEU A 165 -17.02 -19.46 -25.23
C LEU A 165 -17.19 -20.76 -25.99
N GLN A 166 -16.90 -21.91 -25.34
CA GLN A 166 -17.10 -23.22 -25.95
C GLN A 166 -18.56 -23.44 -26.35
N GLU A 167 -19.50 -23.10 -25.48
CA GLU A 167 -20.93 -23.20 -25.75
C GLU A 167 -21.35 -22.25 -26.87
N TRP A 168 -20.89 -20.99 -26.83
CA TRP A 168 -21.16 -19.99 -27.86
C TRP A 168 -20.68 -20.44 -29.25
N PHE A 169 -19.43 -20.90 -29.37
CA PHE A 169 -18.85 -21.32 -30.65
C PHE A 169 -19.37 -22.66 -31.18
N ARG A 170 -20.02 -23.47 -30.33
CA ARG A 170 -20.76 -24.66 -30.76
C ARG A 170 -22.16 -24.29 -31.24
N LYS A 171 -22.89 -23.42 -30.52
CA LYS A 171 -24.29 -23.08 -30.78
C LYS A 171 -24.53 -21.90 -31.73
N SER A 172 -23.50 -21.11 -32.07
CA SER A 172 -23.67 -19.93 -32.93
C SER A 172 -24.37 -20.33 -34.23
N PRO A 173 -25.43 -19.62 -34.65
CA PRO A 173 -26.24 -20.00 -35.80
C PRO A 173 -25.42 -20.07 -37.09
N VAL A 174 -25.91 -20.92 -37.99
CA VAL A 174 -25.46 -21.11 -39.36
C VAL A 174 -25.63 -19.79 -40.12
N GLY A 175 -24.68 -19.38 -40.96
CA GLY A 175 -24.86 -18.17 -41.76
C GLY A 175 -25.94 -18.38 -42.83
N ASP A 176 -26.59 -17.30 -43.28
CA ASP A 176 -27.65 -17.37 -44.33
C ASP A 176 -27.17 -17.99 -45.66
N ASN A 177 -25.86 -18.20 -45.84
CA ASN A 177 -25.23 -18.74 -47.04
C ASN A 177 -24.73 -20.19 -46.89
N ASP A 178 -24.95 -20.83 -45.74
CA ASP A 178 -24.48 -22.18 -45.49
C ASP A 178 -25.57 -23.20 -45.88
N ASP A 179 -25.24 -24.11 -46.80
CA ASP A 179 -26.16 -25.15 -47.26
C ASP A 179 -26.56 -26.07 -46.09
N MET A 180 -27.86 -26.17 -45.82
CA MET A 180 -28.45 -26.93 -44.70
C MET A 180 -28.09 -28.43 -44.69
N GLU A 181 -27.53 -28.97 -45.77
CA GLU A 181 -27.14 -30.38 -45.89
C GLU A 181 -25.89 -30.74 -45.05
N ASP A 182 -25.08 -29.76 -44.63
CA ASP A 182 -23.81 -29.99 -43.91
C ASP A 182 -23.91 -29.88 -42.37
N LEU A 183 -25.12 -29.70 -41.81
CA LEU A 183 -25.30 -29.47 -40.36
C LEU A 183 -24.90 -30.66 -39.48
N ASP A 184 -24.98 -31.88 -40.01
CA ASP A 184 -24.59 -33.10 -39.31
C ASP A 184 -23.08 -33.40 -39.42
N ASN A 185 -22.34 -32.65 -40.25
CA ASN A 185 -20.90 -32.87 -40.43
C ASN A 185 -20.11 -32.31 -39.23
N PRO A 186 -19.39 -33.13 -38.44
CA PRO A 186 -18.60 -32.66 -37.30
C PRO A 186 -17.53 -31.62 -37.69
N ARG A 187 -17.08 -31.62 -38.95
CA ARG A 187 -16.08 -30.67 -39.47
C ARG A 187 -16.66 -29.27 -39.70
N TYR A 188 -17.98 -29.13 -39.87
CA TYR A 188 -18.64 -27.85 -40.05
C TYR A 188 -18.40 -26.91 -38.84
N VAL A 189 -18.45 -27.46 -37.62
CA VAL A 189 -18.17 -26.68 -36.40
C VAL A 189 -16.73 -26.15 -36.37
N VAL A 190 -15.76 -26.87 -36.92
CA VAL A 190 -14.35 -26.44 -36.92
C VAL A 190 -14.09 -25.34 -37.95
N LEU A 191 -14.64 -25.47 -39.16
CA LEU A 191 -14.33 -24.58 -40.28
C LEU A 191 -15.18 -23.31 -40.31
N ARG A 192 -16.36 -23.31 -39.68
CA ARG A 192 -17.25 -22.15 -39.72
C ARG A 192 -16.64 -20.92 -39.04
N PRO A 193 -16.84 -19.71 -39.59
CA PRO A 193 -16.39 -18.47 -38.96
C PRO A 193 -16.91 -18.31 -37.52
N LYS A 194 -16.03 -17.87 -36.62
CA LYS A 194 -16.38 -17.57 -35.22
C LYS A 194 -16.49 -16.06 -35.03
N SER A 195 -17.43 -15.61 -34.21
CA SER A 195 -17.63 -14.18 -33.92
C SER A 195 -17.69 -13.92 -32.41
N CYS A 196 -17.17 -12.76 -32.00
CA CYS A 196 -17.20 -12.32 -30.60
C CYS A 196 -18.65 -12.09 -30.13
N PRO A 197 -19.08 -12.64 -28.98
CA PRO A 197 -20.41 -12.38 -28.43
C PRO A 197 -20.68 -10.90 -28.12
N CYS A 198 -19.64 -10.12 -27.80
CA CYS A 198 -19.78 -8.72 -27.42
C CYS A 198 -19.77 -7.77 -28.63
N CYS A 199 -18.72 -7.81 -29.45
CA CYS A 199 -18.53 -6.86 -30.55
C CYS A 199 -18.74 -7.45 -31.95
N ARG A 200 -19.06 -8.74 -32.07
CA ARG A 200 -19.24 -9.49 -33.33
C ARG A 200 -18.02 -9.54 -34.25
N THR A 201 -16.86 -9.02 -33.83
CA THR A 201 -15.60 -9.16 -34.55
C THR A 201 -15.31 -10.63 -34.85
N ARG A 202 -14.86 -10.91 -36.07
CA ARG A 202 -14.48 -12.27 -36.50
C ARG A 202 -13.24 -12.72 -35.73
N ILE A 203 -13.31 -13.91 -35.16
CA ILE A 203 -12.22 -14.52 -34.40
C ILE A 203 -11.43 -15.42 -35.35
N THR A 204 -10.15 -15.08 -35.53
CA THR A 204 -9.24 -15.78 -36.44
C THR A 204 -8.34 -16.78 -35.72
N HIS A 205 -8.14 -16.61 -34.41
CA HIS A 205 -7.25 -17.44 -33.62
C HIS A 205 -7.97 -18.09 -32.44
N ARG A 206 -7.40 -19.20 -31.96
CA ARG A 206 -7.82 -19.86 -30.72
C ARG A 206 -7.77 -18.84 -29.56
N PRO A 207 -8.79 -18.81 -28.68
CA PRO A 207 -8.77 -17.90 -27.53
C PRO A 207 -7.58 -18.17 -26.61
N ILE A 208 -7.01 -17.09 -26.05
CA ILE A 208 -5.77 -17.13 -25.25
C ILE A 208 -6.11 -17.12 -23.76
N PRO A 209 -5.61 -18.08 -22.95
CA PRO A 209 -5.86 -18.10 -21.51
C PRO A 209 -5.19 -16.90 -20.82
N LEU A 210 -5.94 -16.20 -19.95
CA LEU A 210 -5.42 -15.09 -19.15
C LEU A 210 -5.12 -15.54 -17.72
N PHE A 211 -3.95 -16.16 -17.50
CA PHE A 211 -3.56 -16.72 -16.20
C PHE A 211 -3.52 -15.69 -15.07
N ILE A 212 -3.12 -14.45 -15.37
CA ILE A 212 -3.08 -13.36 -14.38
C ILE A 212 -4.50 -13.06 -13.87
N LEU A 213 -5.47 -12.90 -14.78
CA LEU A 213 -6.86 -12.66 -14.40
C LEU A 213 -7.45 -13.82 -13.61
N ARG A 214 -7.04 -15.07 -13.90
CA ARG A 214 -7.45 -16.23 -13.11
C ARG A 214 -6.99 -16.13 -11.65
N GLY A 215 -5.77 -15.64 -11.41
CA GLY A 215 -5.27 -15.39 -10.05
C GLY A 215 -6.13 -14.35 -9.31
N VAL A 216 -6.42 -13.23 -9.98
CA VAL A 216 -7.24 -12.14 -9.41
C VAL A 216 -8.66 -12.61 -9.10
N THR A 217 -9.34 -13.31 -10.02
CA THR A 217 -10.71 -13.76 -9.79
C THR A 217 -10.80 -14.82 -8.71
N ASN A 218 -9.80 -15.70 -8.59
CA ASN A 218 -9.72 -16.69 -7.51
C ASN A 218 -9.53 -16.02 -6.14
N THR A 219 -8.63 -15.05 -6.03
CA THR A 219 -8.41 -14.31 -4.78
C THR A 219 -9.66 -13.56 -4.37
N LEU A 220 -10.33 -12.89 -5.31
CA LEU A 220 -11.58 -12.19 -5.05
C LEU A 220 -12.68 -13.14 -4.56
N ALA A 221 -12.84 -14.30 -5.22
CA ALA A 221 -13.80 -15.32 -4.81
C ALA A 221 -13.50 -15.88 -3.41
N ALA A 222 -12.23 -16.14 -3.11
CA ALA A 222 -11.79 -16.61 -1.80
C ALA A 222 -12.07 -15.59 -0.69
N SER A 223 -11.72 -14.31 -0.91
CA SER A 223 -12.00 -13.22 0.05
C SER A 223 -13.50 -13.07 0.32
N LYS A 224 -14.33 -13.15 -0.73
CA LYS A 224 -15.79 -13.10 -0.60
C LYS A 224 -16.35 -14.28 0.18
N ALA A 225 -15.81 -15.48 -0.04
CA ALA A 225 -16.19 -16.66 0.72
C ALA A 225 -15.85 -16.54 2.21
N GLN A 226 -14.66 -16.01 2.53
CA GLN A 226 -14.24 -15.73 3.91
C GLN A 226 -15.19 -14.75 4.61
N LEU A 227 -15.58 -13.65 3.93
CA LEU A 227 -16.52 -12.67 4.49
C LEU A 227 -17.91 -13.26 4.77
N LEU A 228 -18.35 -14.21 3.96
CA LEU A 228 -19.64 -14.90 4.14
C LEU A 228 -19.55 -16.05 5.16
N GLY A 229 -18.37 -16.34 5.71
CA GLY A 229 -18.14 -17.48 6.59
C GLY A 229 -18.29 -18.83 5.88
N THR A 230 -18.27 -18.84 4.55
CA THR A 230 -18.40 -20.04 3.74
C THR A 230 -17.00 -20.55 3.40
N SER A 231 -16.67 -21.77 3.79
CA SER A 231 -15.45 -22.42 3.32
C SER A 231 -15.66 -22.87 1.86
N CYS A 232 -15.33 -22.00 0.91
CA CYS A 232 -15.27 -22.39 -0.49
C CYS A 232 -13.87 -22.95 -0.77
N ARG A 233 -13.73 -24.27 -0.74
CA ARG A 233 -12.68 -24.90 -1.54
C ARG A 233 -13.18 -24.84 -2.98
N PRO A 234 -12.53 -24.11 -3.90
CA PRO A 234 -12.97 -24.11 -5.30
C PRO A 234 -12.83 -25.55 -5.78
N GLU A 235 -13.96 -26.23 -5.95
CA GLU A 235 -14.02 -27.55 -6.56
C GLU A 235 -13.69 -27.31 -8.03
N SER A 236 -12.39 -27.35 -8.32
CA SER A 236 -11.93 -27.32 -9.70
C SER A 236 -12.41 -28.64 -10.28
N PRO A 237 -13.36 -28.65 -11.23
CA PRO A 237 -13.68 -29.88 -11.93
C PRO A 237 -12.37 -30.49 -12.44
N ILE A 238 -12.18 -31.79 -12.17
CA ILE A 238 -11.05 -32.58 -12.65
C ILE A 238 -11.17 -32.58 -14.17
N PHE A 239 -10.58 -31.57 -14.81
CA PHE A 239 -10.36 -31.57 -16.24
C PHE A 239 -9.06 -32.31 -16.45
N ASP A 240 -9.08 -33.33 -17.31
CA ASP A 240 -7.86 -33.92 -17.85
C ASP A 240 -7.01 -32.78 -18.41
N HIS A 241 -5.89 -32.50 -17.73
CA HIS A 241 -5.04 -31.36 -18.01
C HIS A 241 -4.40 -31.43 -19.41
N ASP A 242 -4.48 -32.60 -20.05
CA ASP A 242 -3.88 -32.89 -21.35
C ASP A 242 -4.83 -32.71 -22.54
N SER A 243 -6.13 -32.48 -22.30
CA SER A 243 -7.08 -32.29 -23.40
C SER A 243 -7.19 -30.82 -23.80
N ASP A 244 -6.76 -30.50 -25.03
CA ASP A 244 -6.96 -29.19 -25.66
C ASP A 244 -8.44 -28.75 -25.54
N PRO A 245 -8.74 -27.66 -24.81
CA PRO A 245 -10.12 -27.22 -24.61
C PRO A 245 -10.79 -26.75 -25.91
N TRP A 246 -10.03 -26.52 -26.97
CA TRP A 246 -10.54 -26.05 -28.26
C TRP A 246 -10.68 -27.16 -29.30
N LYS A 247 -10.39 -28.42 -28.93
CA LYS A 247 -10.54 -29.59 -29.79
C LYS A 247 -11.96 -29.69 -30.34
N GLY A 248 -12.06 -29.78 -31.68
CA GLY A 248 -13.34 -29.86 -32.40
C GLY A 248 -14.09 -28.52 -32.53
N ILE A 249 -13.50 -27.40 -32.11
CA ILE A 249 -14.04 -26.04 -32.32
C ILE A 249 -13.14 -25.22 -33.24
N PHE A 250 -11.82 -25.38 -33.11
CA PHE A 250 -10.81 -24.74 -33.95
C PHE A 250 -9.92 -25.81 -34.62
N PRO A 251 -9.34 -25.53 -35.80
CA PRO A 251 -8.36 -26.42 -36.44
C PRO A 251 -7.23 -26.75 -35.47
N SER A 252 -6.74 -27.99 -35.49
CA SER A 252 -5.60 -28.37 -34.65
C SER A 252 -4.31 -27.83 -35.26
N ASN A 253 -3.40 -27.32 -34.42
CA ASN A 253 -2.13 -26.79 -34.92
C ASN A 253 -1.28 -27.89 -35.59
N ASP A 254 -1.55 -29.15 -35.27
CA ASP A 254 -0.79 -30.30 -35.77
C ASP A 254 -1.18 -30.68 -37.21
N ASP A 255 -2.29 -30.17 -37.75
CA ASP A 255 -2.76 -30.50 -39.10
C ASP A 255 -1.98 -29.76 -40.22
N ASP A 256 -1.22 -28.70 -39.89
CA ASP A 256 -0.53 -27.87 -40.89
C ASP A 256 0.88 -28.40 -41.27
N ASP A 257 1.48 -29.30 -40.48
CA ASP A 257 2.86 -29.76 -40.69
C ASP A 257 2.99 -31.00 -41.58
N ASP A 258 1.90 -31.75 -41.82
CA ASP A 258 1.96 -33.06 -42.49
C ASP A 258 1.75 -33.01 -44.03
N GLU A 259 1.29 -31.89 -44.61
CA GLU A 259 1.03 -31.81 -46.06
C GLU A 259 2.24 -31.44 -46.93
N GLU A 260 3.35 -30.95 -46.38
CA GLU A 260 4.54 -30.60 -47.19
C GLU A 260 5.44 -31.81 -47.56
N SER A 261 5.23 -32.98 -46.97
CA SER A 261 6.12 -34.14 -47.19
C SER A 261 5.72 -35.08 -48.36
N ALA A 262 4.62 -34.81 -49.07
CA ALA A 262 4.07 -35.72 -50.09
C ALA A 262 4.14 -35.21 -51.55
N SER A 263 4.84 -34.12 -51.87
CA SER A 263 5.08 -33.69 -53.26
C SER A 263 6.28 -34.43 -53.90
N GLY A 264 6.22 -35.76 -53.86
CA GLY A 264 7.05 -36.61 -54.71
C GLY A 264 6.70 -36.42 -56.20
N ARG A 265 7.59 -35.74 -56.92
CA ARG A 265 7.90 -35.92 -58.35
C ARG A 265 6.74 -36.38 -59.26
N ARG A 266 6.06 -35.43 -59.89
CA ARG A 266 5.59 -35.62 -61.27
C ARG A 266 6.06 -34.46 -62.15
N SER A 267 7.26 -34.63 -62.70
CA SER A 267 7.69 -33.92 -63.91
C SER A 267 6.72 -34.26 -65.04
N SER A 268 5.88 -33.31 -65.42
CA SER A 268 5.18 -33.30 -66.70
C SER A 268 5.50 -31.99 -67.37
N SER A 269 6.42 -32.05 -68.33
CA SER A 269 6.75 -30.98 -69.26
C SER A 269 5.51 -30.57 -70.04
N HIS A 270 5.13 -29.30 -70.00
CA HIS A 270 4.56 -28.62 -71.16
C HIS A 270 4.95 -27.15 -71.16
N SER A 271 5.42 -26.74 -72.33
CA SER A 271 6.04 -25.46 -72.64
C SER A 271 5.02 -24.39 -73.00
N VAL A 272 5.51 -23.14 -72.93
CA VAL A 272 5.16 -21.89 -73.66
C VAL A 272 3.99 -21.02 -73.19
N GLY A 273 4.33 -19.72 -73.04
CA GLY A 273 3.42 -18.56 -73.05
C GLY A 273 3.61 -17.66 -71.81
N ALA A 274 4.65 -16.83 -71.77
CA ALA A 274 4.65 -15.43 -72.21
C ALA A 274 3.95 -14.46 -71.22
N ASP A 275 4.77 -13.53 -70.71
CA ASP A 275 4.48 -12.17 -70.27
C ASP A 275 3.56 -11.94 -69.05
N SER A 276 4.16 -11.60 -67.91
CA SER A 276 3.94 -10.28 -67.29
C SER A 276 4.97 -10.01 -66.19
N LEU A 277 5.51 -8.80 -66.25
CA LEU A 277 6.51 -8.23 -65.36
C LEU A 277 5.87 -7.74 -64.04
N ALA A 278 6.74 -7.63 -63.04
CA ALA A 278 6.63 -6.87 -61.79
C ALA A 278 5.85 -7.54 -60.64
N GLU A 279 6.60 -8.07 -59.66
CA GLU A 279 6.68 -7.52 -58.29
C GLU A 279 7.63 -8.41 -57.45
N SER A 280 8.79 -7.84 -57.12
CA SER A 280 9.84 -8.40 -56.27
C SER A 280 9.55 -8.18 -54.78
N ASP A 281 9.50 -9.28 -54.02
CA ASP A 281 10.36 -9.62 -52.86
C ASP A 281 10.71 -8.48 -51.87
N ASP A 282 10.51 -8.59 -50.56
CA ASP A 282 11.18 -9.57 -49.69
C ASP A 282 10.30 -10.06 -48.51
N ARG A 283 10.21 -11.38 -48.32
CA ARG A 283 9.79 -12.02 -47.06
C ARG A 283 10.89 -12.96 -46.57
N LEU A 284 11.75 -12.46 -45.70
CA LEU A 284 12.71 -13.28 -44.95
C LEU A 284 11.99 -13.98 -43.79
N SER A 285 11.59 -15.24 -44.00
CA SER A 285 11.18 -16.14 -42.93
C SER A 285 12.43 -16.75 -42.28
N GLY A 286 12.80 -16.21 -41.12
CA GLY A 286 13.92 -16.66 -40.30
C GLY A 286 13.62 -17.99 -39.60
N ARG A 287 14.22 -19.04 -40.14
CA ARG A 287 14.35 -20.40 -39.62
C ARG A 287 14.97 -20.43 -38.22
N PHE A 288 14.19 -20.78 -37.19
CA PHE A 288 14.66 -20.95 -35.81
C PHE A 288 15.15 -22.39 -35.60
N THR A 289 16.46 -22.58 -35.55
CA THR A 289 17.08 -23.85 -35.13
C THR A 289 17.07 -23.96 -33.61
N GLN A 290 16.29 -24.92 -33.10
CA GLN A 290 16.35 -25.40 -31.72
C GLN A 290 17.74 -25.99 -31.43
N TYR A 291 18.56 -25.29 -30.65
CA TYR A 291 19.65 -25.92 -29.92
C TYR A 291 19.11 -26.41 -28.58
N SER A 292 19.05 -27.73 -28.46
CA SER A 292 18.83 -28.43 -27.21
C SER A 292 20.18 -28.95 -26.71
N ASP A 293 20.30 -28.91 -25.39
CA ASP A 293 21.11 -29.81 -24.54
C ASP A 293 22.59 -29.49 -24.30
N GLY A 294 22.99 -29.64 -23.02
CA GLY A 294 24.40 -29.54 -22.61
C GLY A 294 24.71 -28.87 -21.26
N PHE A 295 23.83 -28.89 -20.25
CA PHE A 295 24.22 -28.47 -18.89
C PHE A 295 24.99 -29.61 -18.19
N MET A 296 26.32 -29.60 -18.32
CA MET A 296 27.22 -30.50 -17.60
C MET A 296 27.26 -30.13 -16.11
N GLY A 297 26.72 -31.01 -15.28
CA GLY A 297 26.93 -31.00 -13.84
C GLY A 297 28.35 -31.48 -13.51
N TYR A 298 29.14 -30.60 -12.90
CA TYR A 298 30.38 -30.99 -12.23
C TYR A 298 30.13 -31.02 -10.72
N GLY A 299 30.02 -32.24 -10.20
CA GLY A 299 30.29 -32.51 -8.80
C GLY A 299 31.80 -32.44 -8.57
N PHE A 300 32.22 -31.68 -7.57
CA PHE A 300 33.60 -31.70 -7.11
C PHE A 300 33.64 -32.24 -5.69
N GLU A 301 34.28 -33.41 -5.58
CA GLU A 301 34.45 -34.19 -4.37
C GLU A 301 35.50 -33.56 -3.45
N SER A 302 35.21 -33.72 -2.16
CA SER A 302 36.17 -33.79 -1.06
C SER A 302 37.38 -34.66 -1.43
N ASP A 303 38.60 -34.17 -1.21
CA ASP A 303 39.56 -34.81 -0.30
C ASP A 303 40.95 -34.17 -0.28
N SER A 304 41.60 -34.43 0.85
CA SER A 304 43.03 -34.66 1.05
C SER A 304 43.84 -33.56 1.74
N GLU A 305 44.04 -33.85 3.03
CA GLU A 305 45.16 -33.42 3.86
C GLU A 305 46.49 -33.69 3.16
N SER A 306 47.38 -32.69 3.18
CA SER A 306 48.79 -32.86 2.81
C SER A 306 49.64 -31.98 3.72
N GLU A 307 50.24 -32.61 4.73
CA GLU A 307 51.33 -32.04 5.51
C GLU A 307 52.59 -31.95 4.62
N GLY A 308 53.07 -30.73 4.39
CA GLY A 308 54.24 -30.45 3.58
C GLY A 308 55.14 -29.41 4.23
N ALA A 309 56.36 -29.83 4.57
CA ALA A 309 57.35 -29.13 5.35
C ALA A 309 57.87 -27.80 4.74
N GLY A 310 57.98 -26.79 5.60
CA GLY A 310 59.11 -25.87 5.77
C GLY A 310 59.87 -25.34 4.54
N ALA A 311 59.55 -24.11 4.15
CA ALA A 311 60.50 -23.18 3.52
C ALA A 311 60.38 -21.79 4.18
N PRO A 312 61.50 -21.14 4.59
CA PRO A 312 61.46 -19.82 5.18
C PRO A 312 61.31 -18.77 4.07
N PHE A 313 60.08 -18.33 3.81
CA PHE A 313 59.84 -17.19 2.93
C PHE A 313 60.24 -15.90 3.63
N THR A 314 61.20 -15.21 3.02
CA THR A 314 61.56 -13.83 3.28
C THR A 314 60.31 -12.95 3.18
N ARG A 315 60.00 -12.23 4.27
CA ARG A 315 58.97 -11.18 4.30
C ARG A 315 59.35 -10.10 3.29
N ASP A 316 58.72 -10.17 2.13
CA ASP A 316 58.60 -9.05 1.20
C ASP A 316 57.61 -8.07 1.84
N ASP A 317 58.14 -6.97 2.36
CA ASP A 317 57.40 -5.79 2.83
C ASP A 317 56.84 -5.06 1.61
N GLY A 318 55.98 -5.77 0.88
CA GLY A 318 55.12 -5.18 -0.12
C GLY A 318 54.20 -4.25 0.63
N SER A 319 54.43 -2.95 0.47
CA SER A 319 53.54 -1.89 0.93
C SER A 319 52.12 -2.28 0.56
N ASP A 320 51.36 -2.72 1.56
CA ASP A 320 49.94 -2.99 1.52
C ASP A 320 49.30 -1.71 1.01
N ASP A 321 49.12 -1.64 -0.31
CA ASP A 321 48.47 -0.57 -1.04
C ASP A 321 47.02 -0.70 -0.63
N GLY A 322 46.73 -0.23 0.58
CA GLY A 322 45.57 -0.61 1.37
C GLY A 322 44.31 -0.36 0.56
N ASP A 323 43.23 -1.05 0.91
CA ASP A 323 41.95 -0.97 0.23
C ASP A 323 41.45 0.49 0.10
N ILE A 324 41.91 1.22 -0.93
CA ILE A 324 41.54 2.61 -1.18
C ILE A 324 40.17 2.58 -1.82
N TYR A 325 39.16 2.96 -1.04
CA TYR A 325 37.80 3.17 -1.49
C TYR A 325 37.68 4.53 -2.19
N VAL A 326 37.05 4.53 -3.37
CA VAL A 326 36.86 5.71 -4.23
C VAL A 326 35.40 5.81 -4.67
N ASN A 327 35.02 6.98 -5.18
CA ASN A 327 33.67 7.16 -5.70
C ASN A 327 33.40 6.22 -6.88
N PRO A 328 32.23 5.58 -6.92
CA PRO A 328 31.85 4.73 -8.05
C PRO A 328 31.73 5.55 -9.34
N ARG A 329 31.95 4.88 -10.47
CA ARG A 329 31.80 5.44 -11.82
C ARG A 329 30.58 4.84 -12.52
N TRP A 330 30.09 5.56 -13.54
CA TRP A 330 28.99 5.09 -14.37
C TRP A 330 29.25 3.70 -14.95
N GLN A 331 28.24 2.83 -14.87
CA GLN A 331 28.26 1.49 -15.46
C GLN A 331 27.07 1.30 -16.43
N PRO A 332 27.25 0.54 -17.52
CA PRO A 332 26.13 0.16 -18.38
C PRO A 332 25.12 -0.74 -17.63
N PRO A 333 23.84 -0.78 -18.03
CA PRO A 333 22.85 -1.66 -17.40
C PRO A 333 23.23 -3.14 -17.48
N LEU A 334 22.97 -3.92 -16.41
CA LEU A 334 23.30 -5.35 -16.35
C LEU A 334 22.47 -6.22 -17.28
N SER A 335 21.20 -5.88 -17.49
CA SER A 335 20.34 -6.61 -18.41
C SER A 335 20.14 -5.79 -19.68
N PHE A 336 20.61 -6.35 -20.80
CA PHE A 336 20.01 -6.06 -22.09
C PHE A 336 18.66 -6.75 -22.09
N ALA A 337 17.67 -6.16 -21.41
CA ALA A 337 16.30 -6.60 -21.57
C ALA A 337 15.98 -6.43 -23.05
N SER A 338 16.08 -7.52 -23.81
CA SER A 338 15.53 -7.68 -25.14
C SER A 338 14.01 -7.71 -25.00
N TYR A 339 13.45 -6.63 -24.48
CA TYR A 339 12.04 -6.36 -24.66
C TYR A 339 11.93 -6.15 -26.17
N ARG A 340 11.54 -7.22 -26.88
CA ARG A 340 11.25 -7.19 -28.31
C ARG A 340 10.18 -6.12 -28.52
N SER A 341 10.62 -4.91 -28.81
CA SER A 341 9.80 -3.85 -29.34
C SER A 341 9.44 -4.21 -30.78
N ASP A 342 8.64 -5.27 -30.97
CA ASP A 342 7.92 -5.54 -32.22
C ASP A 342 6.70 -4.61 -32.37
N ALA A 343 6.51 -3.68 -31.44
CA ALA A 343 5.61 -2.55 -31.60
C ALA A 343 6.44 -1.34 -32.03
N GLY A 344 6.26 -0.88 -33.27
CA GLY A 344 6.82 0.36 -33.81
C GLY A 344 6.30 1.62 -33.11
N GLY A 345 6.56 1.73 -31.80
CA GLY A 345 6.27 2.86 -30.95
C GLY A 345 7.43 3.86 -31.00
N SER A 346 7.11 5.07 -31.43
CA SER A 346 7.96 6.26 -31.41
C SER A 346 8.87 6.39 -30.17
N ASP A 347 10.06 6.96 -30.36
CA ASP A 347 11.16 7.23 -29.40
C ASP A 347 10.81 7.88 -28.03
N GLN A 348 9.53 8.10 -27.73
CA GLN A 348 9.03 8.62 -26.45
C GLN A 348 9.05 7.60 -25.29
N GLU A 349 9.19 6.29 -25.54
CA GLU A 349 9.36 5.27 -24.47
C GLU A 349 10.72 5.37 -23.74
N SER A 350 11.67 6.13 -24.29
CA SER A 350 13.03 6.28 -23.74
C SER A 350 13.12 7.01 -22.39
N ASN A 351 12.05 7.68 -21.95
CA ASN A 351 12.07 8.55 -20.77
C ASN A 351 11.35 7.99 -19.53
N ASN A 352 10.91 6.72 -19.52
CA ASN A 352 10.32 6.18 -18.29
C ASN A 352 11.43 5.86 -17.26
N PRO A 353 11.54 6.62 -16.15
CA PRO A 353 12.61 6.43 -15.17
C PRO A 353 12.55 5.04 -14.52
N THR A 354 11.36 4.47 -14.39
CA THR A 354 11.15 3.13 -13.81
C THR A 354 11.75 2.04 -14.68
N ILE A 355 11.65 2.14 -16.01
CA ILE A 355 12.24 1.15 -16.93
C ILE A 355 13.77 1.18 -16.82
N SER A 356 14.36 2.36 -16.64
CA SER A 356 15.81 2.51 -16.45
C SER A 356 16.30 1.82 -15.17
N LEU A 357 15.52 1.89 -14.08
CA LEU A 357 15.82 1.19 -12.82
C LEU A 357 15.70 -0.34 -12.97
N ILE A 358 14.65 -0.84 -13.62
CA ILE A 358 14.45 -2.28 -13.83
C ILE A 358 15.61 -2.89 -14.65
N ARG A 359 16.05 -2.23 -15.72
CA ARG A 359 17.21 -2.68 -16.53
C ARG A 359 18.52 -2.73 -15.75
N ARG A 360 18.58 -2.07 -14.60
CA ARG A 360 19.75 -2.00 -13.72
C ARG A 360 19.66 -2.91 -12.50
N GLY A 361 18.67 -3.80 -12.50
CA GLY A 361 18.49 -4.84 -11.48
C GLY A 361 17.61 -4.44 -10.31
N CYS A 362 16.87 -3.32 -10.38
CA CYS A 362 15.90 -2.96 -9.34
C CYS A 362 14.55 -3.65 -9.59
N PRO A 363 14.08 -4.56 -8.71
CA PRO A 363 12.73 -5.09 -8.81
C PRO A 363 11.69 -3.97 -8.74
N LEU A 364 10.59 -4.09 -9.50
CA LEU A 364 9.56 -3.04 -9.56
C LEU A 364 8.99 -2.71 -8.16
N GLN A 365 8.80 -3.72 -7.31
CA GLN A 365 8.30 -3.51 -5.96
C GLN A 365 9.30 -2.73 -5.10
N MET A 366 10.60 -3.01 -5.22
CA MET A 366 11.66 -2.25 -4.55
C MET A 366 11.69 -0.78 -4.99
N VAL A 367 11.53 -0.51 -6.29
CA VAL A 367 11.46 0.86 -6.82
C VAL A 367 10.34 1.65 -6.16
N LEU A 368 9.18 1.01 -5.96
CA LEU A 368 8.02 1.63 -5.32
C LEU A 368 8.21 1.79 -3.81
N SER A 369 8.71 0.75 -3.13
CA SER A 369 8.88 0.74 -1.66
C SER A 369 9.88 1.77 -1.16
N PHE A 370 10.95 2.03 -1.92
CA PHE A 370 12.03 2.94 -1.52
C PHE A 370 12.09 4.22 -2.37
N HIS A 371 10.99 4.54 -3.07
CA HIS A 371 10.89 5.71 -3.96
C HIS A 371 12.15 5.91 -4.81
N MET A 372 12.62 4.83 -5.46
CA MET A 372 13.92 4.85 -6.10
C MET A 372 13.89 5.75 -7.34
N THR A 373 14.96 6.49 -7.53
CA THR A 373 15.18 7.32 -8.72
C THR A 373 16.51 6.96 -9.36
N TYR A 374 16.65 7.25 -10.66
CA TYR A 374 17.88 7.03 -11.41
C TYR A 374 18.33 8.33 -12.08
N ASN A 375 19.59 8.68 -11.85
CA ASN A 375 20.29 9.75 -12.53
C ASN A 375 21.55 9.17 -13.19
N ARG A 376 21.88 9.62 -14.40
CA ARG A 376 23.11 9.18 -15.07
C ARG A 376 24.36 9.59 -14.29
N GLU A 377 24.36 10.73 -13.63
CA GLU A 377 25.54 11.27 -12.92
C GLU A 377 25.69 10.72 -11.49
N GLU A 378 24.58 10.39 -10.85
CA GLU A 378 24.56 9.98 -9.42
C GLU A 378 24.23 8.49 -9.23
N GLY A 379 23.74 7.82 -10.28
CA GLY A 379 23.33 6.42 -10.23
C GLY A 379 21.92 6.24 -9.69
N ILE A 380 21.72 5.10 -9.01
CA ILE A 380 20.49 4.66 -8.38
C ILE A 380 20.43 5.24 -6.97
N ILE A 381 19.34 5.94 -6.68
CA ILE A 381 19.11 6.62 -5.40
C ILE A 381 17.88 5.99 -4.75
N ALA A 382 18.03 5.48 -3.53
CA ALA A 382 16.93 5.00 -2.70
C ALA A 382 16.63 5.99 -1.57
N HIS A 383 15.36 6.15 -1.19
CA HIS A 383 14.92 7.00 -0.10
C HIS A 383 14.51 6.15 1.10
N VAL A 384 15.07 6.45 2.28
CA VAL A 384 14.79 5.73 3.52
C VAL A 384 14.49 6.68 4.69
N PRO A 385 13.59 6.32 5.61
CA PRO A 385 13.21 7.18 6.73
C PRO A 385 14.31 7.27 7.81
N SER A 386 15.18 6.27 7.92
CA SER A 386 16.29 6.24 8.88
C SER A 386 17.51 5.53 8.28
N LEU A 387 18.70 6.00 8.62
CA LEU A 387 19.96 5.28 8.32
C LEU A 387 20.31 4.20 9.36
N VAL A 388 19.52 4.07 10.43
CA VAL A 388 19.74 3.04 11.45
C VAL A 388 19.06 1.74 11.01
N PRO A 389 19.79 0.61 10.88
CA PRO A 389 19.22 -0.65 10.39
C PRO A 389 18.01 -1.15 11.17
N SER A 390 17.91 -0.86 12.47
CA SER A 390 16.78 -1.31 13.30
C SER A 390 15.49 -0.49 13.14
N LEU A 391 15.54 0.67 12.47
CA LEU A 391 14.42 1.61 12.35
C LEU A 391 13.94 1.81 10.91
N PHE A 392 14.43 1.03 9.94
CA PHE A 392 14.21 1.30 8.52
C PHE A 392 12.77 1.02 8.02
N LEU A 393 12.00 0.19 8.74
CA LEU A 393 10.62 -0.19 8.39
C LEU A 393 9.54 0.69 9.03
N ASP A 394 9.90 1.74 9.78
CA ASP A 394 8.92 2.66 10.36
C ASP A 394 8.43 3.65 9.28
N TYR A 395 7.53 3.19 8.42
CA TYR A 395 6.88 3.97 7.36
C TYR A 395 5.83 4.91 7.96
N GLY A 396 6.28 5.83 8.81
CA GLY A 396 5.53 7.05 9.06
C GLY A 396 5.24 7.76 7.73
N ASN A 397 4.18 8.56 7.71
CA ASN A 397 3.79 9.35 6.54
C ASN A 397 4.75 10.56 6.39
N ILE A 398 6.02 10.27 6.13
CA ILE A 398 7.13 11.22 6.01
C ILE A 398 7.23 11.63 4.54
N ASP A 399 7.39 12.92 4.29
CA ASP A 399 7.60 13.44 2.94
C ASP A 399 8.93 12.91 2.36
N ILE A 400 8.96 12.55 1.08
CA ILE A 400 10.16 12.01 0.41
C ILE A 400 11.32 12.99 0.51
N GLU A 401 11.05 14.29 0.47
CA GLU A 401 12.07 15.34 0.62
C GLU A 401 12.76 15.31 1.99
N MET A 402 12.10 14.76 3.02
CA MET A 402 12.60 14.62 4.38
C MET A 402 13.28 13.26 4.65
N MET A 403 13.29 12.34 3.68
CA MET A 403 13.95 11.04 3.81
C MET A 403 15.45 11.11 3.50
N HIS A 404 16.25 10.24 4.10
CA HIS A 404 17.66 10.07 3.75
C HIS A 404 17.79 9.46 2.34
N ARG A 405 18.88 9.78 1.64
CA ARG A 405 19.17 9.26 0.29
C ARG A 405 20.36 8.34 0.35
N ILE A 406 20.22 7.16 -0.23
CA ILE A 406 21.27 6.16 -0.34
C ILE A 406 21.62 5.99 -1.81
N PHE A 407 22.87 6.28 -2.17
CA PHE A 407 23.39 6.14 -3.53
C PHE A 407 24.04 4.77 -3.67
N LEU A 408 23.37 3.87 -4.40
CA LEU A 408 23.68 2.44 -4.47
C LEU A 408 24.67 2.09 -5.60
N GLY A 409 25.08 3.07 -6.40
CA GLY A 409 25.85 2.87 -7.63
C GLY A 409 24.95 2.85 -8.87
N TRP A 410 25.40 2.26 -9.98
CA TRP A 410 24.65 2.28 -11.25
C TRP A 410 23.91 0.98 -11.55
N ASN A 411 24.25 -0.10 -10.85
CA ASN A 411 23.60 -1.38 -10.98
C ASN A 411 23.51 -2.01 -9.60
N ILE A 412 22.42 -2.73 -9.35
CA ILE A 412 22.27 -3.55 -8.16
C ILE A 412 21.95 -4.98 -8.57
N GLN A 413 22.29 -5.92 -7.70
CA GLN A 413 21.95 -7.33 -7.86
C GLN A 413 21.11 -7.73 -6.67
N VAL A 414 19.82 -7.92 -6.91
CA VAL A 414 18.85 -8.38 -5.92
C VAL A 414 18.40 -9.77 -6.35
N ASP A 415 18.30 -10.69 -5.40
CA ASP A 415 17.71 -12.00 -5.67
C ASP A 415 16.19 -11.83 -5.85
N GLU A 416 15.71 -11.91 -7.10
CA GLU A 416 14.29 -11.73 -7.42
C GLU A 416 13.38 -12.84 -6.84
N VAL A 417 13.94 -13.99 -6.46
CA VAL A 417 13.16 -15.09 -5.89
C VAL A 417 12.84 -14.79 -4.43
N ASP A 418 13.85 -14.38 -3.67
CA ASP A 418 13.79 -14.26 -2.22
C ASP A 418 13.51 -12.83 -1.73
N ASP A 419 13.90 -11.79 -2.49
CA ASP A 419 13.84 -10.37 -2.07
C ASP A 419 13.11 -9.49 -3.10
N ARG A 420 11.86 -9.85 -3.41
CA ARG A 420 11.05 -9.14 -4.41
C ARG A 420 10.82 -7.67 -4.09
N ASP A 421 10.65 -7.34 -2.82
CA ASP A 421 10.42 -5.97 -2.36
C ASP A 421 11.73 -5.19 -2.07
N GLY A 422 12.88 -5.87 -2.14
CA GLY A 422 14.21 -5.30 -1.90
C GLY A 422 14.47 -4.93 -0.44
N CYS A 423 13.65 -5.40 0.50
CA CYS A 423 13.80 -5.10 1.91
C CYS A 423 15.08 -5.72 2.49
N ALA A 424 15.38 -6.98 2.11
CA ALA A 424 16.58 -7.66 2.62
C ALA A 424 17.85 -6.98 2.10
N TYR A 425 17.87 -6.60 0.82
CA TYR A 425 18.96 -5.85 0.20
C TYR A 425 19.16 -4.49 0.88
N MET A 426 18.09 -3.71 1.09
CA MET A 426 18.22 -2.40 1.75
C MET A 426 18.68 -2.52 3.20
N GLN A 427 18.20 -3.53 3.93
CA GLN A 427 18.65 -3.81 5.30
C GLN A 427 20.14 -4.19 5.32
N GLN A 428 20.61 -4.98 4.35
CA GLN A 428 22.03 -5.32 4.19
C GLN A 428 22.86 -4.06 3.92
N MET A 429 22.40 -3.15 3.04
CA MET A 429 23.12 -1.90 2.74
C MET A 429 23.22 -0.99 3.97
N LEU A 430 22.15 -0.87 4.76
CA LEU A 430 22.18 -0.11 6.01
C LEU A 430 23.09 -0.76 7.06
N THR A 431 23.13 -2.09 7.12
CA THR A 431 24.04 -2.83 8.01
C THR A 431 25.49 -2.62 7.59
N GLU A 432 25.78 -2.65 6.28
CA GLU A 432 27.13 -2.35 5.77
C GLU A 432 27.54 -0.90 6.07
N LEU A 433 26.61 0.05 6.02
CA LEU A 433 26.83 1.45 6.39
C LEU A 433 27.23 1.62 7.86
N ASP A 434 26.64 0.83 8.76
CA ASP A 434 26.93 0.84 10.19
C ASP A 434 28.24 0.10 10.53
N GLU A 435 28.44 -1.09 9.95
CA GLU A 435 29.60 -1.94 10.22
C GLU A 435 30.90 -1.46 9.56
N TYR A 436 30.82 -0.86 8.36
CA TYR A 436 31.98 -0.47 7.54
C TYR A 436 31.86 0.98 7.05
N PRO A 437 31.90 1.98 7.93
CA PRO A 437 31.69 3.38 7.57
C PRO A 437 32.76 3.92 6.62
N ASP A 438 33.95 3.31 6.56
CA ASP A 438 35.02 3.62 5.62
C ASP A 438 34.65 3.32 4.15
N ARG A 439 33.66 2.45 3.92
CA ARG A 439 33.10 2.14 2.61
C ARG A 439 32.01 3.11 2.16
N TRP A 440 31.71 4.12 2.96
CA TRP A 440 30.62 5.04 2.71
C TRP A 440 31.05 6.49 2.89
N ALA A 441 30.56 7.35 1.99
CA ALA A 441 30.66 8.79 2.13
C ALA A 441 29.31 9.35 2.59
N VAL A 442 29.19 9.70 3.87
CA VAL A 442 27.97 10.29 4.44
C VAL A 442 28.11 11.79 4.58
N ARG A 443 27.14 12.56 4.07
CA ARG A 443 27.13 14.03 4.13
C ARG A 443 25.75 14.55 4.53
N PRO A 444 25.65 15.64 5.32
CA PRO A 444 24.37 16.29 5.56
C PRO A 444 23.85 16.91 4.26
N ARG A 445 22.53 16.81 4.03
CA ARG A 445 21.89 17.36 2.83
C ARG A 445 21.61 18.85 3.01
N ASN A 446 22.14 19.66 2.09
CA ASN A 446 21.88 21.09 2.08
C ASN A 446 20.46 21.39 1.58
N GLY A 447 19.80 22.41 2.15
CA GLY A 447 18.50 22.90 1.69
C GLY A 447 17.28 22.27 2.36
N VAL A 448 17.47 21.43 3.38
CA VAL A 448 16.38 20.89 4.20
C VAL A 448 15.96 21.93 5.25
N PRO A 449 14.66 22.09 5.56
CA PRO A 449 14.20 23.02 6.59
C PRO A 449 14.89 22.85 7.94
N ASP A 450 15.15 23.95 8.64
CA ASP A 450 15.77 23.95 9.97
C ASP A 450 15.03 23.00 10.91
N GLY A 451 15.78 22.08 11.54
CA GLY A 451 15.26 21.12 12.52
C GLY A 451 15.16 19.67 12.04
N PHE A 452 15.46 19.37 10.77
CA PHE A 452 15.53 18.00 10.25
C PHE A 452 16.96 17.62 9.86
N GLU A 453 17.47 16.54 10.46
CA GLU A 453 18.79 16.00 10.13
C GLU A 453 18.66 14.96 9.01
N VAL A 454 18.82 15.39 7.77
CA VAL A 454 18.72 14.52 6.60
C VAL A 454 20.10 14.38 5.96
N TYR A 455 20.41 13.16 5.53
CA TYR A 455 21.74 12.77 5.06
C TYR A 455 21.69 12.13 3.67
N ASP A 456 22.81 12.24 2.98
CA ASP A 456 23.14 11.56 1.74
C ASP A 456 24.27 10.57 2.04
N ALA A 457 24.02 9.28 1.86
CA ALA A 457 24.98 8.20 2.07
C ALA A 457 25.33 7.56 0.73
N MET A 458 26.59 7.70 0.31
CA MET A 458 27.07 7.17 -0.97
C MET A 458 28.02 6.00 -0.76
N ARG A 459 27.71 4.85 -1.38
CA ARG A 459 28.57 3.67 -1.32
C ARG A 459 29.83 3.90 -2.16
N LEU A 460 30.99 3.66 -1.56
CA LEU A 460 32.28 3.70 -2.22
C LEU A 460 32.65 2.31 -2.75
N VAL A 461 33.47 2.26 -3.79
CA VAL A 461 33.96 1.01 -4.39
C VAL A 461 35.48 0.96 -4.28
N ARG A 462 36.05 -0.24 -4.25
CA ARG A 462 37.51 -0.38 -4.22
C ARG A 462 38.10 0.14 -5.51
N ARG A 463 39.24 0.84 -5.43
CA ARG A 463 39.93 1.37 -6.61
C ARG A 463 40.23 0.29 -7.65
N SER A 464 40.60 -0.92 -7.20
CA SER A 464 40.86 -2.08 -8.07
C SER A 464 39.68 -2.46 -8.97
N ASP A 465 38.45 -2.20 -8.54
CA ASP A 465 37.24 -2.66 -9.23
C ASP A 465 36.82 -1.68 -10.34
N ILE A 466 37.34 -0.44 -10.31
CA ILE A 466 37.03 0.60 -11.30
C ILE A 466 37.83 0.41 -12.59
N ASP A 467 39.06 -0.09 -12.50
CA ASP A 467 40.01 -0.11 -13.63
C ASP A 467 39.59 -1.06 -14.77
N GLN A 468 38.54 -1.87 -14.58
CA GLN A 468 38.03 -2.78 -15.61
C GLN A 468 37.11 -2.10 -16.64
N TYR A 469 36.63 -0.88 -16.38
CA TYR A 469 35.72 -0.17 -17.28
C TYR A 469 36.40 1.10 -17.82
N SER A 470 37.04 0.98 -18.97
CA SER A 470 37.63 2.12 -19.69
C SER A 470 36.55 3.18 -19.97
N SER A 471 36.88 4.45 -19.72
CA SER A 471 35.99 5.62 -19.80
C SER A 471 35.39 5.89 -21.18
N ASP A 472 35.79 5.13 -22.19
CA ASP A 472 35.53 5.40 -23.58
C ASP A 472 34.28 4.63 -24.03
N GLY A 473 33.17 4.87 -23.31
CA GLY A 473 31.84 4.29 -23.55
C GLY A 473 31.20 4.68 -24.89
N VAL A 474 32.02 5.03 -25.89
CA VAL A 474 31.66 5.36 -27.28
C VAL A 474 32.02 4.23 -28.24
N SER A 475 32.89 3.28 -27.86
CA SER A 475 33.39 2.24 -28.79
C SER A 475 32.69 0.88 -28.71
N TYR A 476 31.85 0.62 -27.70
CA TYR A 476 31.26 -0.72 -27.50
C TYR A 476 30.09 -1.04 -28.46
N PHE A 477 29.60 -0.06 -29.25
CA PHE A 477 28.43 -0.24 -30.13
C PHE A 477 28.75 -0.50 -31.61
N ASP A 478 30.00 -0.43 -32.05
CA ASP A 478 30.37 -0.54 -33.49
C ASP A 478 31.07 -1.86 -33.86
N GLY A 479 31.20 -2.83 -32.94
CA GLY A 479 32.03 -4.03 -33.14
C GLY A 479 31.32 -5.35 -33.42
N ALA A 480 29.98 -5.38 -33.45
CA ALA A 480 29.22 -6.61 -33.67
C ALA A 480 28.60 -6.65 -35.08
N GLU A 481 29.43 -6.48 -36.11
CA GLU A 481 29.11 -6.92 -37.47
C GLU A 481 29.42 -8.42 -37.60
N LEU A 482 28.35 -9.20 -37.72
CA LEU A 482 28.17 -10.42 -38.51
C LEU A 482 29.43 -11.27 -38.83
N ASP A 483 29.55 -12.39 -38.13
CA ASP A 483 30.06 -13.67 -38.70
C ASP A 483 29.04 -14.79 -38.40
#